data_AF-H9M8V8-F1
#
_entry.id   AF-H9M8V8-F1
#
_cell.length_a   1.000
_cell.length_b   1.000
_cell.length_c   1.000
_cell.angle_alpha   90.00
_cell.angle_beta   90.00
_cell.angle_gamma   90.00
#
_symmetry.space_group_name_H-M   'P 1'
#
loop_
_entity.id
_entity.type
_entity.pdbx_description
1 polymer ?
#
loop_
_entity_poly.entity_id
_entity_poly.type
_entity_poly.pdbx_seq_one_letter_code
_entity_poly.pdbx_strand_id
1 'polypeptide(L)' 'GVLAEASGDEDFMCAVCLNNMERHEEIRRLTNCSHIFHRECVDKWLDHGQNACPLCRSPFLSDDIGT' A
#
# COMPACT_ATOMS: atom_id res chain seq x y z
N GLY A 1 6.30 4.66 35.59
CA GLY A 1 5.94 3.58 34.66
C GLY A 1 6.90 3.67 33.51
N VAL A 2 7.62 2.59 33.24
CA VAL A 2 8.68 2.50 32.24
C VAL A 2 8.31 3.19 30.92
N LEU A 3 9.20 4.08 30.48
CA LEU A 3 9.15 4.74 29.17
C LEU A 3 9.38 3.64 28.13
N ALA A 4 8.37 3.35 27.31
CA ALA A 4 8.53 2.44 26.19
C ALA A 4 9.27 3.21 25.10
N GLU A 5 10.55 2.90 24.98
CA GLU A 5 11.49 3.41 23.99
C GLU A 5 10.88 3.31 22.60
N ALA A 6 10.82 4.44 21.89
CA ALA A 6 10.53 4.51 20.46
C ALA A 6 11.66 3.78 19.71
N SER A 7 11.55 2.46 19.64
CA SER A 7 12.40 1.62 18.81
C SER A 7 12.03 1.98 17.37
N GLY A 8 12.98 2.57 16.65
CA GLY A 8 12.82 3.11 15.32
C GLY A 8 12.65 2.03 14.26
N ASP A 9 11.57 1.29 14.35
CA ASP A 9 11.01 0.57 13.22
C ASP A 9 10.21 1.62 12.45
N GLU A 10 10.73 2.08 11.31
CA GLU A 10 9.91 2.72 10.29
C GLU A 10 8.96 1.66 9.75
N ASP A 11 7.99 1.29 10.58
CA ASP A 11 6.96 0.31 10.29
C ASP A 11 6.16 0.83 9.12
N PHE A 12 6.41 0.27 7.94
CA PHE A 12 5.57 0.53 6.79
C PHE A 12 4.16 0.03 7.15
N MET A 13 3.22 0.94 7.40
CA MET A 13 1.83 0.62 7.67
C MET A 13 1.02 0.63 6.38
N CYS A 14 0.21 -0.39 6.15
CA CYS A 14 -0.69 -0.44 5.00
C CYS A 14 -1.90 0.45 5.26
N ALA A 15 -2.07 1.53 4.50
CA ALA A 15 -3.19 2.47 4.70
C ALA A 15 -4.57 1.91 4.30
N VAL A 16 -4.65 0.68 3.76
CA VAL A 16 -5.93 0.01 3.45
C VAL A 16 -6.46 -0.74 4.67
N CYS A 17 -5.62 -1.58 5.30
CA CYS A 17 -6.01 -2.38 6.46
C CYS A 17 -5.58 -1.78 7.81
N LEU A 18 -4.77 -0.72 7.79
CA LEU A 18 -4.19 -0.04 8.95
C LEU A 18 -3.31 -0.95 9.84
N ASN A 19 -2.74 -2.01 9.26
CA ASN A 19 -1.83 -2.94 9.93
C ASN A 19 -0.37 -2.69 9.48
N ASN A 20 0.58 -3.02 10.35
CA ASN A 20 2.00 -3.06 10.02
C ASN A 20 2.27 -4.06 8.89
N MET A 21 3.21 -3.74 8.01
CA MET A 21 3.72 -4.65 6.99
C MET A 21 4.94 -5.40 7.55
N GLU A 22 4.86 -6.71 7.59
CA GLU A 22 5.93 -7.60 8.04
C GLU A 22 6.81 -8.07 6.86
N ARG A 23 8.06 -8.45 7.13
CA ARG A 23 8.99 -8.96 6.08
C ARG A 23 8.47 -10.16 5.29
N HIS A 24 7.56 -10.94 5.88
CA HIS A 24 7.01 -12.14 5.27
C HIS A 24 5.78 -11.86 4.41
N GLU A 25 5.23 -10.65 4.48
CA GLU A 25 4.04 -10.27 3.73
C GLU A 25 4.41 -9.73 2.35
N GLU A 26 3.58 -10.06 1.36
CA GLU A 26 3.76 -9.52 0.02
C GLU A 26 3.24 -8.09 -0.05
N ILE A 27 4.11 -7.17 -0.47
CA ILE A 27 3.78 -5.75 -0.63
C ILE A 27 3.74 -5.37 -2.12
N ARG A 28 2.94 -4.37 -2.43
CA ARG A 28 2.84 -3.79 -3.77
C ARG A 28 3.08 -2.29 -3.69
N ARG A 29 4.09 -1.83 -4.44
CA ARG A 29 4.38 -0.42 -4.65
C ARG A 29 3.76 0.05 -5.96
N LEU A 30 3.00 1.14 -5.91
CA LEU A 30 2.39 1.74 -7.10
C LEU A 30 3.44 2.54 -7.89
N THR A 31 3.58 2.29 -9.18
CA THR A 31 4.60 2.94 -10.03
C THR A 31 4.34 4.44 -10.23
N ASN A 32 3.08 4.85 -10.23
CA ASN A 32 2.65 6.23 -10.49
C ASN A 32 2.84 7.18 -9.30
N CYS A 33 2.76 6.69 -8.06
CA CYS A 33 2.82 7.53 -6.85
C CYS A 33 3.77 6.99 -5.78
N SER A 34 4.43 5.85 -6.01
CA SER A 34 5.36 5.18 -5.09
C SER A 34 4.80 4.78 -3.72
N HIS A 35 3.48 4.87 -3.50
CA HIS A 35 2.84 4.37 -2.29
C HIS A 35 2.88 2.84 -2.21
N ILE A 36 3.05 2.31 -1.00
CA ILE A 36 3.22 0.89 -0.71
C ILE A 36 2.04 0.42 0.15
N PHE A 37 1.52 -0.76 -0.19
CA PHE A 37 0.42 -1.41 0.49
C PHE A 37 0.63 -2.93 0.47
N HIS A 38 -0.12 -3.69 1.27
CA HIS A 38 -0.17 -5.14 1.07
C HIS A 38 -0.70 -5.47 -0.32
N ARG A 39 -0.09 -6.47 -0.97
CA ARG A 39 -0.50 -6.97 -2.28
C ARG A 39 -1.98 -7.34 -2.25
N GLU A 40 -2.42 -8.10 -1.25
CA GLU A 40 -3.83 -8.51 -1.11
C GLU A 40 -4.79 -7.34 -0.92
N CYS A 41 -4.37 -6.29 -0.23
CA CYS A 41 -5.20 -5.12 0.02
C CYS A 41 -5.42 -4.34 -1.28
N VAL A 42 -4.37 -4.18 -2.07
CA VAL A 42 -4.47 -3.54 -3.40
C VAL A 42 -5.26 -4.39 -4.37
N ASP A 43 -5.09 -5.71 -4.35
CA ASP A 43 -5.82 -6.62 -5.23
C ASP A 43 -7.33 -6.56 -4.94
N LYS A 44 -7.74 -6.64 -3.68
CA LYS A 44 -9.14 -6.44 -3.24
C LYS A 44 -9.66 -5.06 -3.62
N TRP A 45 -8.84 -4.02 -3.47
CA TRP A 45 -9.22 -2.66 -3.85
C TRP A 45 -9.54 -2.54 -5.35
N LEU A 46 -8.70 -3.14 -6.19
CA LEU A 46 -8.91 -3.21 -7.64
C LEU A 46 -10.12 -4.08 -8.01
N ASP A 47 -10.32 -5.22 -7.34
CA ASP A 47 -11.47 -6.11 -7.53
C ASP A 47 -12.81 -5.41 -7.23
N HIS A 48 -12.81 -4.53 -6.24
CA HIS A 48 -13.93 -3.63 -5.94
C HIS A 48 -14.14 -2.51 -6.99
N GLY A 49 -13.40 -2.53 -8.10
CA GLY A 49 -13.50 -1.57 -9.20
C GLY A 49 -12.79 -0.25 -8.94
N GLN A 50 -11.91 -0.17 -7.94
CA GLN A 50 -11.22 1.07 -7.58
C GLN A 50 -9.86 1.16 -8.25
N ASN A 51 -9.80 1.82 -9.41
CA ASN A 51 -8.58 1.97 -10.21
C ASN A 51 -7.77 3.22 -9.81
N ALA A 52 -7.74 3.57 -8.52
CA ALA A 52 -6.98 4.71 -7.99
C ALA A 52 -6.34 4.42 -6.64
N CYS A 53 -5.18 5.02 -6.38
CA CYS A 53 -4.42 4.84 -5.14
C CYS A 53 -5.28 5.21 -3.90
N PRO A 54 -5.33 4.35 -2.85
CA PRO A 54 -6.09 4.63 -1.62
C PRO A 54 -5.65 5.92 -0.88
N LEU A 55 -4.37 6.29 -0.99
CA LEU A 55 -3.78 7.44 -0.30
C LEU A 55 -3.94 8.76 -1.07
N CYS A 56 -3.55 8.76 -2.34
CA CYS A 56 -3.44 9.98 -3.14
C CYS A 56 -4.41 10.05 -4.32
N ARG A 57 -5.23 9.01 -4.51
CA ARG A 57 -6.20 8.88 -5.62
C ARG A 57 -5.58 8.96 -7.02
N SER A 58 -4.27 8.83 -7.14
CA SER A 58 -3.60 8.75 -8.44
C SER A 58 -4.00 7.46 -9.16
N PRO A 59 -4.37 7.51 -10.45
CA PRO A 59 -4.87 6.34 -11.19
C PRO A 59 -3.79 5.26 -11.31
N PHE A 60 -4.21 3.99 -11.30
CA PHE A 60 -3.32 2.90 -11.68
C PHE A 60 -3.13 2.97 -13.19
N LEU A 61 -1.89 3.23 -13.62
CA LEU A 61 -1.54 3.13 -15.04
C LEU A 61 -1.44 1.64 -15.37
N SER A 62 -2.50 1.08 -15.95
CA SER A 62 -2.36 -0.11 -16.77
C SER A 62 -1.70 0.34 -18.07
N ASP A 63 -0.53 -0.17 -18.37
CA ASP A 63 0.12 0.00 -19.69
C ASP A 63 -0.70 -0.76 -20.73
N ASP A 64 -1.88 -0.25 -21.06
CA ASP A 64 -2.74 -0.70 -22.14
C ASP A 64 -3.55 0.51 -22.61
N ILE A 65 -2.87 1.44 -23.27
CA ILE A 65 -3.45 2.44 -24.17
C ILE A 65 -2.34 2.89 -25.13
N GLY A 66 -1.94 1.96 -25.99
CA GLY A 66 -1.50 2.22 -27.36
C GLY A 66 -2.46 1.45 -28.25
N THR A 67 -3.47 2.13 -28.80
CA THR A 67 -3.60 2.39 -30.25
C THR A 67 -3.73 1.14 -31.10
#